data_AF-A0AAJ6VMC0-F1
#
_entry.id   AF-A0AAJ6VMC0-F1
#
_cell.length_a   1.000
_cell.length_b   1.000
_cell.length_c   1.000
_cell.angle_alpha   90.00
_cell.angle_beta   90.00
_cell.angle_gamma   90.00
#
_symmetry.space_group_name_H-M   'P 1'
#
loop_
_entity.id
_entity.type
_entity.pdbx_description
1 polymer ?
#
loop_
_entity_poly.entity_id
_entity_poly.type
_entity_poly.pdbx_seq_one_letter_code
_entity_poly.pdbx_strand_id
1 'polypeptide(L)'
;MEITRAVLLPCLELSNCIKFMDENMQLSENTLDYLYDQQDFLVIGSVGAQGVGKSTIMSLLTSDYIPNIFPVQGLSHFQNGVNCTTGIDFYVTKNRVIYLDTQPILSGSIVDYSISFDQKKNTSDFASNESNLELQSLQFLAFLFSVCHIIIFIQDWFVDPNLIRFLQAAEMLKPSSTTTMDQDYVEYYPHILFLHNKAEIQDFMPSNIRMIKWIFLFKDFYNKTFASSRLQTHSGLDMSLYPAENQLNLFLIPLISTDGESMFYENENELIAKLRKKIHGISRNAMTPSNLTEKNWYHYVSKVVEAIKKSHLSSEYGRLMP
;
A
#
# COMPACT_ATOMS: atom_id res chain seq x y z
N MET A 1 -51.24 -4.84 9.30
CA MET A 1 -49.86 -5.22 8.94
C MET A 1 -48.95 -4.11 9.44
N GLU A 2 -48.36 -4.30 10.61
CA GLU A 2 -47.29 -3.40 11.08
C GLU A 2 -46.05 -3.65 10.21
N ILE A 3 -45.62 -2.61 9.51
CA ILE A 3 -44.33 -2.62 8.82
C ILE A 3 -43.29 -2.42 9.92
N THR A 4 -42.75 -3.52 10.45
CA THR A 4 -41.56 -3.50 11.29
C THR A 4 -40.41 -2.95 10.45
N ARG A 5 -40.12 -1.67 10.62
CA ARG A 5 -38.86 -1.08 10.13
C ARG A 5 -37.73 -1.88 10.77
N ALA A 6 -36.95 -2.58 9.93
CA ALA A 6 -35.72 -3.22 10.38
C ALA A 6 -34.84 -2.15 11.03
N VAL A 7 -34.60 -2.28 12.33
CA VAL A 7 -33.65 -1.45 13.05
C VAL A 7 -32.28 -1.87 12.51
N LEU A 8 -31.66 -1.00 11.69
CA LEU A 8 -30.28 -1.16 11.29
C LEU A 8 -29.44 -1.19 12.57
N LEU A 9 -28.80 -2.33 12.84
CA LEU A 9 -27.82 -2.44 13.91
C LEU A 9 -26.77 -1.32 13.72
N PRO A 10 -26.42 -0.59 14.78
CA PRO A 10 -25.40 0.44 14.67
C PRO A 10 -24.11 -0.19 14.18
N CYS A 11 -23.55 0.38 13.11
CA CYS A 11 -22.27 -0.04 12.57
C CYS A 11 -21.21 0.11 13.66
N LEU A 12 -20.44 -0.95 13.94
CA LEU A 12 -19.29 -0.85 14.83
C LEU A 12 -18.25 0.02 14.13
N GLU A 13 -17.93 1.16 14.72
CA GLU A 13 -16.98 2.12 14.16
C GLU A 13 -15.66 2.06 14.94
N LEU A 14 -14.55 2.03 14.21
CA LEU A 14 -13.23 2.12 14.79
C LEU A 14 -12.94 3.56 15.24
N SER A 15 -12.50 3.71 16.49
CA SER A 15 -12.00 4.99 17.01
C SER A 15 -10.49 5.18 16.79
N ASN A 16 -9.76 4.09 16.57
CA ASN A 16 -8.32 4.04 16.30
C ASN A 16 -8.03 2.94 15.26
N CYS A 17 -6.88 2.98 14.58
CA CYS A 17 -6.45 1.83 13.80
C CYS A 17 -6.19 0.62 14.72
N ILE A 18 -6.44 -0.57 14.20
CA ILE A 18 -6.18 -1.84 14.90
C ILE A 18 -5.19 -2.68 14.11
N LYS A 19 -4.59 -3.68 14.75
CA LYS A 19 -3.64 -4.53 14.05
C LYS A 19 -4.34 -5.45 13.06
N PHE A 20 -3.92 -5.44 11.81
CA PHE A 20 -4.36 -6.41 10.81
C PHE A 20 -3.48 -7.66 10.85
N MET A 21 -2.17 -7.42 10.87
CA MET A 21 -1.16 -8.43 10.73
C MET A 21 0.08 -8.01 11.52
N ASP A 22 0.71 -8.96 12.20
CA ASP A 22 1.99 -8.72 12.87
C ASP A 22 3.18 -8.83 11.89
N GLU A 23 4.40 -8.60 12.39
CA GLU A 23 5.64 -8.77 11.64
C GLU A 23 5.85 -10.21 11.13
N ASN A 24 5.30 -11.21 11.81
CA ASN A 24 5.41 -12.63 11.45
C ASN A 24 4.33 -13.08 10.46
N MET A 25 3.66 -12.13 9.80
CA MET A 25 2.55 -12.37 8.88
C MET A 25 1.40 -13.18 9.54
N GLN A 26 1.15 -13.00 10.84
CA GLN A 26 0.01 -13.58 11.54
C GLN A 26 -1.17 -12.60 11.52
N LEU A 27 -2.32 -13.07 11.04
CA LEU A 27 -3.52 -12.28 10.85
C LEU A 27 -4.29 -12.13 12.17
N SER A 28 -4.81 -10.93 12.45
CA SER A 28 -5.58 -10.64 13.66
C SER A 28 -7.08 -10.87 13.47
N GLU A 29 -7.65 -11.73 14.33
CA GLU A 29 -9.09 -12.04 14.34
C GLU A 29 -9.97 -10.85 14.75
N ASN A 30 -9.42 -9.91 15.52
CA ASN A 30 -10.14 -8.71 15.99
C ASN A 30 -10.67 -7.84 14.84
N THR A 31 -10.09 -7.95 13.65
CA THR A 31 -10.54 -7.19 12.48
C THR A 31 -11.87 -7.68 11.92
N LEU A 32 -12.21 -8.96 12.12
CA LEU A 32 -13.42 -9.58 11.58
C LEU A 32 -14.70 -8.95 12.15
N ASP A 33 -14.67 -8.46 13.39
CA ASP A 33 -15.80 -7.84 14.08
C ASP A 33 -16.27 -6.53 13.42
N TYR A 34 -15.40 -5.89 12.62
CA TYR A 34 -15.67 -4.62 11.94
C TYR A 34 -16.05 -4.79 10.47
N LEU A 35 -16.08 -6.04 9.97
CA LEU A 35 -16.39 -6.37 8.58
C LEU A 35 -17.82 -6.88 8.43
N TYR A 36 -18.43 -6.58 7.28
CA TYR A 36 -19.83 -6.92 6.99
C TYR A 36 -20.00 -7.88 5.82
N ASP A 37 -21.17 -8.52 5.78
CA ASP A 37 -21.62 -9.36 4.68
C ASP A 37 -22.15 -8.51 3.51
N GLN A 38 -21.31 -7.59 3.01
CA GLN A 38 -21.58 -6.76 1.84
C GLN A 38 -20.47 -6.87 0.81
N GLN A 39 -20.81 -6.68 -0.47
CA GLN A 39 -19.88 -6.85 -1.59
C GLN A 39 -19.27 -5.52 -2.08
N ASP A 40 -19.84 -4.38 -1.69
CA ASP A 40 -19.38 -3.07 -2.14
C ASP A 40 -18.35 -2.48 -1.17
N PHE A 41 -17.10 -2.88 -1.33
CA PHE A 41 -15.99 -2.37 -0.53
C PHE A 41 -14.77 -2.10 -1.40
N LEU A 42 -13.87 -1.24 -0.90
CA LEU A 42 -12.60 -0.91 -1.54
C LEU A 42 -11.47 -1.20 -0.55
N VAL A 43 -10.33 -1.69 -1.04
CA VAL A 43 -9.16 -2.01 -0.20
C VAL A 43 -7.96 -1.26 -0.74
N ILE A 44 -7.33 -0.46 0.11
CA ILE A 44 -6.20 0.39 -0.23
C ILE A 44 -5.03 0.01 0.66
N GLY A 45 -3.93 -0.42 0.07
CA GLY A 45 -2.66 -0.64 0.76
C GLY A 45 -1.69 0.51 0.50
N SER A 46 -0.81 0.81 1.45
CA SER A 46 0.32 1.73 1.24
C SER A 46 1.65 1.01 1.36
N VAL A 47 2.59 1.29 0.46
CA VAL A 47 3.93 0.66 0.41
C VAL A 47 4.98 1.74 0.19
N GLY A 48 6.17 1.56 0.75
CA GLY A 48 7.27 2.51 0.62
C GLY A 48 8.30 2.40 1.75
N ALA A 49 9.48 2.98 1.51
CA ALA A 49 10.61 2.91 2.43
C ALA A 49 10.33 3.64 3.76
N GLN A 50 11.30 3.58 4.68
CA GLN A 50 11.20 4.28 5.97
C GLN A 50 11.23 5.80 5.75
N GLY A 51 10.41 6.55 6.49
CA GLY A 51 10.41 8.02 6.44
C GLY A 51 9.69 8.67 5.25
N VAL A 52 9.22 7.90 4.25
CA VAL A 52 8.55 8.47 3.06
C VAL A 52 7.16 9.06 3.33
N GLY A 53 6.58 8.85 4.52
CA GLY A 53 5.30 9.43 4.93
C GLY A 53 4.04 8.58 4.67
N LYS A 54 4.15 7.25 4.65
CA LYS A 54 3.00 6.33 4.41
C LYS A 54 1.81 6.57 5.34
N SER A 55 2.03 6.45 6.64
CA SER A 55 1.02 6.63 7.68
C SER A 55 0.42 8.03 7.67
N THR A 56 1.21 9.04 7.31
CA THR A 56 0.75 10.42 7.12
C THR A 56 -0.22 10.53 5.95
N ILE A 57 0.14 10.02 4.76
CA ILE A 57 -0.74 10.03 3.59
C ILE A 57 -2.03 9.25 3.86
N MET A 58 -1.93 8.08 4.49
CA MET A 58 -3.10 7.26 4.84
C MET A 58 -4.02 7.97 5.85
N SER A 59 -3.45 8.70 6.81
CA SER A 59 -4.20 9.53 7.76
C SER A 59 -4.86 10.74 7.09
N LEU A 60 -4.21 11.36 6.10
CA LEU A 60 -4.78 12.46 5.33
C LEU A 60 -5.94 11.97 4.44
N LEU A 61 -5.83 10.80 3.84
CA LEU A 61 -6.92 10.21 3.06
C LEU A 61 -8.16 9.89 3.91
N THR A 62 -7.98 9.66 5.20
CA THR A 62 -9.04 9.29 6.16
C THR A 62 -9.49 10.45 7.07
N SER A 63 -8.92 11.64 6.89
CA SER A 63 -9.11 12.80 7.77
C SER A 63 -10.56 13.29 7.87
N ASP A 64 -11.40 13.06 6.86
CA ASP A 64 -12.84 13.37 6.89
C ASP A 64 -13.60 12.55 7.94
N TYR A 65 -13.06 11.39 8.33
CA TYR A 65 -13.65 10.49 9.32
C TYR A 65 -12.97 10.67 10.66
N ILE A 66 -11.65 10.44 10.71
CA ILE A 66 -10.83 10.54 11.91
C ILE A 66 -9.45 11.05 11.51
N PRO A 67 -9.01 12.23 12.02
CA PRO A 67 -7.67 12.73 11.74
C PRO A 67 -6.61 11.89 12.46
N ASN A 68 -5.45 11.72 11.83
CA ASN A 68 -4.28 11.04 12.42
C ASN A 68 -4.57 9.61 12.91
N ILE A 69 -5.40 8.87 12.16
CA ILE A 69 -5.80 7.51 12.53
C ILE A 69 -4.63 6.52 12.58
N PHE A 70 -3.63 6.70 11.70
CA PHE A 70 -2.43 5.88 11.67
C PHE A 70 -1.29 6.62 12.41
N PRO A 71 -0.57 5.93 13.32
CA PRO A 71 0.50 6.56 14.08
C PRO A 71 1.64 6.97 13.17
N VAL A 72 2.10 8.21 13.32
CA VAL A 72 3.21 8.77 12.55
C VAL A 72 4.50 8.79 13.37
N GLN A 73 5.64 8.74 12.67
CA GLN A 73 6.95 8.73 13.30
C GLN A 73 7.19 10.02 14.12
N GLY A 74 7.39 9.87 15.43
CA GLY A 74 7.80 10.97 16.31
C GLY A 74 9.32 11.16 16.40
N LEU A 75 9.76 12.23 17.09
CA LEU A 75 11.19 12.56 17.27
C LEU A 75 12.01 11.44 17.89
N SER A 76 11.46 10.73 18.88
CA SER A 76 12.13 9.60 19.53
C SER A 76 12.45 8.46 18.55
N HIS A 77 11.52 8.14 17.65
CA HIS A 77 11.71 7.12 16.64
C HIS A 77 12.80 7.52 15.65
N PHE A 78 12.81 8.79 15.23
CA PHE A 78 13.82 9.32 14.32
C PHE A 78 15.22 9.28 14.96
N GLN A 79 15.34 9.71 16.22
CA GLN A 79 16.61 9.70 16.96
C GLN A 79 17.16 8.29 17.18
N ASN A 80 16.27 7.32 17.37
CA ASN A 80 16.64 5.92 17.60
C ASN A 80 16.72 5.10 16.29
N GLY A 81 16.44 5.70 15.13
CA GLY A 81 16.43 5.00 13.85
C GLY A 81 15.34 3.93 13.69
N VAL A 82 14.35 3.88 14.59
CA VAL A 82 13.32 2.83 14.61
C VAL A 82 12.08 3.18 13.80
N ASN A 83 11.39 2.13 13.32
CA ASN A 83 10.09 2.26 12.67
C ASN A 83 8.97 2.52 13.69
N CYS A 84 7.94 3.25 13.25
CA CYS A 84 6.70 3.42 14.02
C CYS A 84 5.70 2.27 13.75
N THR A 85 5.66 1.80 12.51
CA THR A 85 4.72 0.77 12.04
C THR A 85 5.45 -0.57 11.90
N THR A 86 4.96 -1.61 12.60
CA THR A 86 5.48 -2.99 12.56
C THR A 86 4.36 -3.92 12.10
N GLY A 87 4.49 -4.71 11.04
CA GLY A 87 3.37 -5.47 10.44
C GLY A 87 2.44 -4.61 9.57
N ILE A 88 1.12 -4.82 9.67
CA ILE A 88 0.09 -4.06 8.92
C ILE A 88 -0.99 -3.58 9.88
N ASP A 89 -1.27 -2.27 9.87
CA ASP A 89 -2.41 -1.66 10.57
C ASP A 89 -3.63 -1.57 9.67
N PHE A 90 -4.82 -1.69 10.27
CA PHE A 90 -6.11 -1.73 9.62
C PHE A 90 -7.02 -0.61 10.12
N TYR A 91 -7.71 0.02 9.17
CA TYR A 91 -8.83 0.91 9.45
C TYR A 91 -9.90 0.76 8.37
N VAL A 92 -11.17 0.73 8.76
CA VAL A 92 -12.30 0.72 7.83
C VAL A 92 -13.19 1.93 8.08
N THR A 93 -13.47 2.68 7.01
CA THR A 93 -14.31 3.88 7.06
C THR A 93 -15.79 3.54 7.08
N LYS A 94 -16.63 4.54 7.41
CA LYS A 94 -18.10 4.43 7.33
C LYS A 94 -18.59 4.11 5.91
N ASN A 95 -17.85 4.58 4.90
CA ASN A 95 -18.12 4.31 3.49
C ASN A 95 -17.46 3.02 2.97
N ARG A 96 -17.04 2.13 3.88
CA ARG A 96 -16.58 0.76 3.59
C ARG A 96 -15.35 0.69 2.68
N VAL A 97 -14.50 1.71 2.83
CA VAL A 97 -13.13 1.70 2.32
C VAL A 97 -12.22 1.22 3.44
N ILE A 98 -11.51 0.12 3.18
CA ILE A 98 -10.52 -0.52 4.03
C ILE A 98 -9.13 0.04 3.68
N TYR A 99 -8.41 0.52 4.67
CA TYR A 99 -7.06 1.07 4.59
C TYR A 99 -6.10 0.14 5.32
N LEU A 100 -5.01 -0.23 4.65
CA LEU A 100 -3.94 -1.07 5.17
C LEU A 100 -2.62 -0.28 5.13
N ASP A 101 -2.16 0.19 6.30
CA ASP A 101 -0.86 0.85 6.44
C ASP A 101 0.20 -0.18 6.82
N THR A 102 1.23 -0.33 5.99
CA THR A 102 2.23 -1.39 6.19
C THR A 102 3.53 -0.84 6.78
N GLN A 103 4.26 -1.74 7.45
CA GLN A 103 5.63 -1.50 7.82
C GLN A 103 6.48 -1.07 6.60
N PRO A 104 7.56 -0.31 6.82
CA PRO A 104 8.45 0.09 5.74
C PRO A 104 9.14 -1.11 5.06
N ILE A 105 9.22 -1.08 3.74
CA ILE A 105 9.98 -2.09 2.98
C ILE A 105 11.48 -1.89 3.19
N LEU A 106 12.24 -2.99 3.22
CA LEU A 106 13.70 -3.01 3.29
C LEU A 106 14.27 -2.21 4.50
N SER A 107 13.54 -2.09 5.60
CA SER A 107 14.02 -1.33 6.76
C SER A 107 14.92 -2.18 7.66
N GLY A 108 16.16 -1.73 7.82
CA GLY A 108 17.15 -2.34 8.71
C GLY A 108 16.82 -2.23 10.20
N SER A 109 15.89 -1.34 10.60
CA SER A 109 15.52 -1.20 12.02
C SER A 109 14.69 -2.38 12.56
N ILE A 110 14.16 -3.23 11.68
CA ILE A 110 13.52 -4.50 12.04
C ILE A 110 14.58 -5.51 12.54
N VAL A 111 15.85 -5.33 12.17
CA VAL A 111 16.98 -6.18 12.60
C VAL A 111 17.41 -5.91 14.05
N ASP A 112 17.44 -4.64 14.46
CA ASP A 112 17.97 -4.30 15.79
C ASP A 112 17.09 -4.82 16.94
N TYR A 113 15.77 -4.94 16.72
CA TYR A 113 14.87 -5.55 17.70
C TYR A 113 15.08 -7.05 17.85
N SER A 114 15.30 -7.79 16.75
CA SER A 114 15.54 -9.24 16.81
C SER A 114 16.92 -9.58 17.41
N ILE A 115 17.94 -8.76 17.15
CA ILE A 115 19.26 -8.90 17.77
C ILE A 115 19.24 -8.62 19.28
N SER A 116 18.42 -7.67 19.73
CA SER A 116 18.37 -7.29 21.16
C SER A 116 17.80 -8.39 22.07
N PHE A 117 16.89 -9.23 21.57
CA PHE A 117 16.32 -10.37 22.31
C PHE A 117 17.16 -11.65 22.19
N ASP A 118 17.93 -11.81 21.12
CA ASP A 118 18.82 -12.97 20.89
C ASP A 118 20.29 -12.68 21.23
N GLN A 119 20.55 -12.14 22.43
CA GLN A 119 21.92 -12.17 22.99
C GLN A 119 22.31 -13.61 23.36
N LYS A 120 22.53 -14.48 22.36
CA LYS A 120 23.31 -15.74 22.43
C LYS A 120 23.34 -16.53 21.11
N LYS A 121 23.61 -15.92 19.95
CA LYS A 121 24.11 -16.70 18.79
C LYS A 121 24.96 -15.88 17.80
N ASN A 122 26.22 -16.32 17.76
CA ASN A 122 27.28 -16.23 16.74
C ASN A 122 27.23 -15.19 15.61
N THR A 123 28.38 -14.53 15.47
CA THR A 123 28.77 -13.43 14.57
C THR A 123 28.93 -13.81 13.08
N SER A 124 28.23 -14.84 12.57
CA SER A 124 28.40 -15.32 11.17
C SER A 124 27.21 -15.08 10.22
N ASP A 125 26.06 -14.61 10.72
CA ASP A 125 24.77 -14.75 10.02
C ASP A 125 24.18 -13.42 9.51
N PHE A 126 25.00 -12.37 9.36
CA PHE A 126 24.53 -11.03 8.99
C PHE A 126 23.92 -11.01 7.57
N ALA A 127 24.55 -11.70 6.61
CA ALA A 127 24.06 -11.80 5.22
C ALA A 127 22.76 -12.62 5.08
N SER A 128 22.58 -13.66 5.91
CA SER A 128 21.33 -14.41 5.94
C SER A 128 20.19 -13.60 6.55
N ASN A 129 20.46 -12.72 7.51
CA ASN A 129 19.45 -11.86 8.13
C ASN A 129 18.92 -10.78 7.18
N GLU A 130 19.80 -10.11 6.41
CA GLU A 130 19.37 -9.16 5.37
C GLU A 130 18.55 -9.85 4.26
N SER A 131 19.00 -11.03 3.82
CA SER A 131 18.27 -11.84 2.83
C SER A 131 16.88 -12.25 3.32
N ASN A 132 16.74 -12.55 4.62
CA ASN A 132 15.45 -12.87 5.24
C ASN A 132 14.51 -11.66 5.32
N LEU A 133 15.03 -10.46 5.58
CA LEU A 133 14.23 -9.23 5.60
C LEU A 133 13.73 -8.84 4.21
N GLU A 134 14.58 -8.93 3.20
CA GLU A 134 14.19 -8.64 1.82
C GLU A 134 13.10 -9.62 1.39
N LEU A 135 13.28 -10.92 1.69
CA LEU A 135 12.27 -11.93 1.42
C LEU A 135 10.96 -11.65 2.15
N GLN A 136 11.00 -11.30 3.44
CA GLN A 136 9.81 -10.95 4.21
C GLN A 136 9.11 -9.71 3.62
N SER A 137 9.88 -8.70 3.22
CA SER A 137 9.33 -7.50 2.57
C SER A 137 8.64 -7.87 1.23
N LEU A 138 9.24 -8.77 0.45
CA LEU A 138 8.63 -9.28 -0.78
C LEU A 138 7.34 -10.06 -0.51
N GLN A 139 7.31 -10.86 0.55
CA GLN A 139 6.11 -11.59 0.97
C GLN A 139 4.97 -10.64 1.35
N PHE A 140 5.25 -9.58 2.12
CA PHE A 140 4.27 -8.53 2.42
C PHE A 140 3.76 -7.85 1.15
N LEU A 141 4.64 -7.54 0.20
CA LEU A 141 4.22 -6.88 -1.04
C LEU A 141 3.40 -7.81 -1.96
N ALA A 142 3.82 -9.06 -2.12
CA ALA A 142 3.07 -10.09 -2.86
C ALA A 142 1.69 -10.35 -2.24
N PHE A 143 1.61 -10.28 -0.91
CA PHE A 143 0.38 -10.33 -0.15
C PHE A 143 -0.55 -9.15 -0.53
N LEU A 144 -0.06 -7.92 -0.47
CA LEU A 144 -0.85 -6.74 -0.86
C LEU A 144 -1.30 -6.82 -2.33
N PHE A 145 -0.46 -7.32 -3.24
CA PHE A 145 -0.84 -7.54 -4.64
C PHE A 145 -2.01 -8.50 -4.83
N SER A 146 -2.29 -9.35 -3.83
CA SER A 146 -3.39 -10.30 -3.89
C SER A 146 -4.67 -9.77 -3.25
N VAL A 147 -4.56 -8.89 -2.25
CA VAL A 147 -5.69 -8.54 -1.37
C VAL A 147 -6.14 -7.08 -1.44
N CYS A 148 -5.38 -6.21 -2.13
CA CYS A 148 -5.71 -4.79 -2.29
C CYS A 148 -6.30 -4.50 -3.66
N HIS A 149 -7.19 -3.52 -3.75
CA HIS A 149 -7.66 -2.96 -5.02
C HIS A 149 -6.70 -1.90 -5.57
N ILE A 150 -6.17 -1.07 -4.68
CA ILE A 150 -5.20 -0.04 -4.99
C ILE A 150 -4.03 -0.19 -4.03
N ILE A 151 -2.82 -0.07 -4.55
CA ILE A 151 -1.60 0.06 -3.76
C ILE A 151 -0.99 1.41 -4.06
N ILE A 152 -0.87 2.23 -3.02
CA ILE A 152 -0.21 3.52 -3.07
C ILE A 152 1.27 3.27 -2.77
N PHE A 153 2.09 3.33 -3.81
CA PHE A 153 3.54 3.25 -3.68
C PHE A 153 4.10 4.65 -3.48
N ILE A 154 4.58 4.91 -2.27
CA ILE A 154 4.98 6.24 -1.80
C ILE A 154 6.50 6.35 -1.82
N GLN A 155 6.99 7.40 -2.46
CA GLN A 155 8.40 7.75 -2.54
C GLN A 155 8.58 9.24 -2.27
N ASP A 156 9.66 9.65 -1.60
CA ASP A 156 9.95 11.05 -1.29
C ASP A 156 11.19 11.61 -1.99
N TRP A 157 11.77 10.85 -2.92
CA TRP A 157 12.99 11.19 -3.65
C TRP A 157 12.94 10.70 -5.12
N PHE A 158 14.09 10.62 -5.81
CA PHE A 158 14.18 10.11 -7.19
C PHE A 158 13.65 8.66 -7.33
N VAL A 159 13.37 8.25 -8.56
CA VAL A 159 13.00 6.85 -8.90
C VAL A 159 14.15 5.92 -8.57
N ASP A 160 14.06 5.20 -7.45
CA ASP A 160 15.03 4.17 -7.11
C ASP A 160 14.79 2.91 -7.97
N PRO A 161 15.69 2.56 -8.91
CA PRO A 161 15.53 1.36 -9.73
C PRO A 161 15.51 0.07 -8.91
N ASN A 162 16.13 0.04 -7.74
CA ASN A 162 16.11 -1.13 -6.86
C ASN A 162 14.71 -1.36 -6.30
N LEU A 163 14.02 -0.29 -5.88
CA LEU A 163 12.63 -0.40 -5.44
C LEU A 163 11.71 -0.83 -6.58
N ILE A 164 11.97 -0.39 -7.81
CA ILE A 164 11.16 -0.82 -8.96
C ILE A 164 11.39 -2.30 -9.29
N ARG A 165 12.65 -2.75 -9.27
CA ARG A 165 12.97 -4.18 -9.40
C ARG A 165 12.34 -5.00 -8.28
N PHE A 166 12.29 -4.46 -7.07
CA PHE A 166 11.63 -5.08 -5.92
C PHE A 166 10.11 -5.23 -6.15
N LEU A 167 9.43 -4.21 -6.72
CA LEU A 167 8.03 -4.33 -7.12
C LEU A 167 7.82 -5.45 -8.15
N GLN A 168 8.68 -5.53 -9.17
CA GLN A 168 8.61 -6.57 -10.20
C GLN A 168 8.88 -7.97 -9.63
N ALA A 169 9.84 -8.10 -8.71
CA ALA A 169 10.12 -9.36 -8.03
C ALA A 169 8.91 -9.82 -7.19
N ALA A 170 8.27 -8.92 -6.45
CA ALA A 170 7.06 -9.26 -5.70
C ALA A 170 5.88 -9.62 -6.62
N GLU A 171 5.78 -9.01 -7.81
CA GLU A 171 4.77 -9.37 -8.81
C GLU A 171 4.90 -10.84 -9.24
N MET A 172 6.14 -11.32 -9.39
CA MET A 172 6.44 -12.71 -9.73
C MET A 172 6.22 -13.69 -8.57
N LEU A 173 6.32 -13.22 -7.32
CA LEU A 173 6.09 -14.01 -6.11
C LEU A 173 4.62 -14.05 -5.67
N LYS A 174 3.76 -13.26 -6.30
CA LYS A 174 2.31 -13.29 -6.06
C LYS A 174 1.79 -14.72 -6.27
N PRO A 175 1.05 -15.30 -5.30
CA PRO A 175 0.49 -16.63 -5.45
C PRO A 175 -0.53 -16.66 -6.60
N SER A 176 -0.32 -17.55 -7.57
CA SER A 176 -1.28 -17.73 -8.65
C SER A 176 -2.58 -18.30 -8.12
N SER A 177 -3.71 -17.75 -8.58
CA SER A 177 -5.05 -18.26 -8.24
C SER A 177 -5.38 -19.50 -9.07
N THR A 178 -4.55 -20.55 -9.05
CA THR A 178 -4.82 -21.78 -9.81
C THR A 178 -5.74 -22.69 -9.03
N THR A 179 -7.04 -22.40 -9.05
CA THR A 179 -8.03 -23.47 -9.02
C THR A 179 -8.20 -23.96 -10.45
N THR A 180 -7.95 -25.24 -10.69
CA THR A 180 -8.33 -25.92 -11.93
C THR A 180 -9.79 -25.59 -12.27
N MET A 181 -10.08 -25.37 -13.55
CA MET A 181 -11.40 -25.07 -14.15
C MET A 181 -11.70 -23.56 -14.32
N ASP A 182 -11.16 -22.94 -15.37
CA ASP A 182 -11.91 -22.17 -16.38
C ASP A 182 -10.95 -21.52 -17.37
N GLN A 183 -11.16 -21.75 -18.68
CA GLN A 183 -10.29 -21.22 -19.75
C GLN A 183 -10.38 -19.69 -19.91
N ASP A 184 -11.37 -19.05 -19.27
CA ASP A 184 -11.62 -17.60 -19.35
C ASP A 184 -11.18 -16.84 -18.08
N TYR A 185 -10.53 -17.50 -17.12
CA TYR A 185 -10.08 -16.83 -15.89
C TYR A 185 -8.90 -15.88 -16.14
N VAL A 186 -9.17 -14.57 -16.01
CA VAL A 186 -8.12 -13.54 -16.01
C VAL A 186 -7.59 -13.36 -14.59
N GLU A 187 -6.29 -13.60 -14.42
CA GLU A 187 -5.65 -13.42 -13.12
C GLU A 187 -5.72 -11.97 -12.64
N TYR A 188 -6.11 -11.79 -11.38
CA TYR A 188 -6.24 -10.48 -10.76
C TYR A 188 -4.90 -9.79 -10.49
N TYR A 189 -4.86 -8.48 -10.80
CA TYR A 189 -3.78 -7.55 -10.47
C TYR A 189 -4.33 -6.18 -10.05
N PRO A 190 -3.79 -5.56 -8.99
CA PRO A 190 -4.30 -4.30 -8.46
C PRO A 190 -3.84 -3.09 -9.28
N HIS A 191 -4.47 -1.96 -8.98
CA HIS A 191 -3.99 -0.65 -9.41
C HIS A 191 -2.77 -0.24 -8.58
N ILE A 192 -1.70 0.19 -9.24
CA ILE A 192 -0.59 0.88 -8.57
C ILE A 192 -0.70 2.37 -8.82
N LEU A 193 -0.66 3.13 -7.73
CA LEU A 193 -0.50 4.57 -7.72
C LEU A 193 0.92 4.92 -7.28
N PHE A 194 1.69 5.54 -8.17
CA PHE A 194 2.99 6.11 -7.85
C PHE A 194 2.75 7.50 -7.22
N LEU A 195 2.98 7.61 -5.91
CA LEU A 195 2.82 8.86 -5.17
C LEU A 195 4.19 9.42 -4.81
N HIS A 196 4.53 10.56 -5.41
CA HIS A 196 5.73 11.32 -5.09
C HIS A 196 5.40 12.31 -3.98
N ASN A 197 5.77 11.97 -2.76
CA ASN A 197 5.59 12.78 -1.57
C ASN A 197 6.75 13.77 -1.39
N LYS A 198 6.55 14.79 -0.55
CA LYS A 198 7.56 15.82 -0.25
C LYS A 198 8.09 16.52 -1.51
N ALA A 199 7.27 16.60 -2.55
CA ALA A 199 7.62 17.27 -3.79
C ALA A 199 7.93 18.75 -3.51
N GLU A 200 8.93 19.28 -4.20
CA GLU A 200 9.33 20.67 -4.05
C GLU A 200 8.44 21.57 -4.91
N ILE A 201 8.38 22.87 -4.59
CA ILE A 201 7.59 23.85 -5.37
C ILE A 201 7.95 23.79 -6.87
N GLN A 202 9.23 23.56 -7.17
CA GLN A 202 9.72 23.47 -8.54
C GLN A 202 9.14 22.29 -9.34
N ASP A 203 8.59 21.29 -8.67
CA ASP A 203 7.95 20.10 -9.28
C ASP A 203 6.50 20.36 -9.71
N PHE A 204 5.94 21.53 -9.35
CA PHE A 204 4.60 21.98 -9.74
C PHE A 204 4.62 23.13 -10.77
N MET A 205 5.79 23.66 -11.12
CA MET A 205 5.91 24.83 -12.00
C MET A 205 6.02 24.44 -13.49
N PRO A 206 4.96 24.62 -14.32
CA PRO A 206 4.97 24.23 -15.73
C PRO A 206 5.98 24.99 -16.59
N SER A 207 6.47 26.16 -16.16
CA SER A 207 7.50 26.92 -16.88
C SER A 207 8.92 26.35 -16.72
N ASN A 208 9.12 25.42 -15.79
CA ASN A 208 10.43 24.82 -15.55
C ASN A 208 10.68 23.69 -16.56
N ILE A 209 11.46 23.98 -17.62
CA ILE A 209 11.84 22.98 -18.64
C ILE A 209 12.48 21.73 -18.00
N ARG A 210 13.21 21.90 -16.89
CA ARG A 210 13.80 20.78 -16.15
C ARG A 210 12.73 19.86 -15.57
N MET A 211 11.65 20.42 -15.03
CA MET A 211 10.52 19.67 -14.50
C MET A 211 9.76 18.94 -15.61
N ILE A 212 9.41 19.62 -16.72
CA ILE A 212 8.74 18.96 -17.85
C ILE A 212 9.56 17.77 -18.35
N LYS A 213 10.87 17.98 -18.51
CA LYS A 213 11.79 16.93 -18.93
C LYS A 213 11.86 15.80 -17.89
N TRP A 214 11.87 16.13 -16.60
CA TRP A 214 11.93 15.14 -15.54
C TRP A 214 10.65 14.31 -15.45
N ILE A 215 9.46 14.93 -15.43
CA ILE A 215 8.16 14.25 -15.46
C ILE A 215 8.04 13.37 -16.70
N PHE A 216 8.47 13.85 -17.87
CA PHE A 216 8.46 13.06 -19.10
C PHE A 216 9.37 11.82 -19.00
N LEU A 217 10.62 12.01 -18.54
CA LEU A 217 11.56 10.91 -18.35
C LEU A 217 11.07 9.90 -17.31
N PHE A 218 10.45 10.38 -16.23
CA PHE A 218 9.85 9.57 -15.19
C PHE A 218 8.73 8.72 -15.79
N LYS A 219 7.76 9.34 -16.46
CA LYS A 219 6.66 8.62 -17.12
C LYS A 219 7.17 7.59 -18.13
N ASP A 220 8.13 7.97 -18.98
CA ASP A 220 8.75 7.06 -19.95
C ASP A 220 9.46 5.87 -19.27
N PHE A 221 10.19 6.11 -18.18
CA PHE A 221 10.86 5.08 -17.41
C PHE A 221 9.86 4.07 -16.82
N TYR A 222 8.82 4.52 -16.13
CA TYR A 222 7.79 3.61 -15.59
C TYR A 222 7.05 2.88 -16.69
N ASN A 223 6.67 3.57 -17.77
CA ASN A 223 5.96 2.95 -18.89
C ASN A 223 6.80 1.84 -19.53
N LYS A 224 8.10 2.05 -19.71
CA LYS A 224 9.02 1.02 -20.22
C LYS A 224 9.21 -0.13 -19.23
N THR A 225 9.35 0.20 -17.95
CA THR A 225 9.65 -0.79 -16.90
C THR A 225 8.45 -1.68 -16.59
N PHE A 226 7.24 -1.12 -16.65
CA PHE A 226 5.98 -1.83 -16.42
C PHE A 226 5.29 -2.23 -17.73
N ALA A 227 5.93 -2.11 -18.89
CA ALA A 227 5.34 -2.46 -20.19
C ALA A 227 4.89 -3.93 -20.26
N SER A 228 5.63 -4.83 -19.59
CA SER A 228 5.32 -6.26 -19.48
C SER A 228 4.68 -6.65 -18.16
N SER A 229 4.42 -5.68 -17.26
CA SER A 229 3.79 -5.94 -15.97
C SER A 229 2.29 -6.11 -16.14
N ARG A 230 1.69 -6.95 -15.29
CA ARG A 230 0.24 -7.15 -15.23
C ARG A 230 -0.44 -6.15 -14.28
N LEU A 231 0.35 -5.36 -13.53
CA LEU A 231 -0.14 -4.33 -12.62
C LEU A 231 -0.82 -3.19 -13.39
N GLN A 232 -1.91 -2.68 -12.83
CA GLN A 232 -2.70 -1.63 -13.48
C GLN A 232 -2.09 -0.26 -13.15
N THR A 233 -1.21 0.20 -14.04
CA THR A 233 -0.46 1.45 -13.88
C THR A 233 -1.10 2.64 -14.63
N HIS A 234 -2.18 2.40 -15.37
CA HIS A 234 -2.83 3.38 -16.25
C HIS A 234 -4.36 3.37 -16.05
N SER A 235 -4.82 3.80 -14.87
CA SER A 235 -6.24 3.77 -14.48
C SER A 235 -6.82 5.13 -14.12
N GLY A 236 -6.11 6.22 -14.46
CA GLY A 236 -6.61 7.60 -14.28
C GLY A 236 -6.41 8.17 -12.87
N LEU A 237 -5.56 7.55 -12.05
CA LEU A 237 -5.17 8.04 -10.72
C LEU A 237 -4.08 9.14 -10.77
N ASP A 238 -3.90 9.78 -11.92
CA ASP A 238 -2.88 10.80 -12.13
C ASP A 238 -3.30 12.20 -11.62
N MET A 239 -2.41 13.19 -11.74
CA MET A 239 -2.70 14.59 -11.41
C MET A 239 -3.74 15.28 -12.32
N SER A 240 -4.12 14.67 -13.44
CA SER A 240 -4.94 15.33 -14.46
C SER A 240 -6.37 15.59 -13.98
N LEU A 241 -6.92 16.75 -14.33
CA LEU A 241 -8.32 17.12 -14.01
C LEU A 241 -9.32 16.40 -14.93
N TYR A 242 -8.89 16.06 -16.14
CA TYR A 242 -9.69 15.38 -17.14
C TYR A 242 -9.11 14.00 -17.38
N PRO A 243 -9.94 12.94 -17.43
CA PRO A 243 -9.46 11.60 -17.75
C PRO A 243 -8.87 11.60 -19.15
N ALA A 244 -7.55 11.73 -19.23
CA ALA A 244 -6.80 11.44 -20.44
C ALA A 244 -6.56 9.94 -20.46
N GLU A 245 -6.95 9.29 -21.55
CA GLU A 245 -6.75 7.86 -21.70
C GLU A 245 -5.27 7.50 -21.59
N ASN A 246 -4.99 6.42 -20.88
CA ASN A 246 -3.68 5.80 -20.82
C ASN A 246 -2.55 6.71 -20.27
N GLN A 247 -2.84 7.49 -19.21
CA GLN A 247 -1.80 8.15 -18.42
C GLN A 247 -1.35 7.29 -17.23
N LEU A 248 -0.04 7.32 -16.97
CA LEU A 248 0.56 6.71 -15.80
C LEU A 248 -0.08 7.29 -14.53
N ASN A 249 -0.46 6.41 -13.60
CA ASN A 249 -0.97 6.71 -12.27
C ASN A 249 0.12 7.37 -11.40
N LEU A 250 0.42 8.65 -11.67
CA LEU A 250 1.41 9.45 -10.97
C LEU A 250 0.74 10.64 -10.29
N PHE A 251 0.89 10.73 -8.98
CA PHE A 251 0.37 11.81 -8.16
C PHE A 251 1.48 12.45 -7.33
N LEU A 252 1.45 13.77 -7.17
CA LEU A 252 2.46 14.53 -6.42
C LEU A 252 1.80 15.20 -5.22
N ILE A 253 2.45 15.07 -4.06
CA ILE A 253 2.07 15.76 -2.83
C ILE A 253 3.28 16.60 -2.37
N PRO A 254 3.10 17.91 -2.18
CA PRO A 254 4.18 18.79 -1.75
C PRO A 254 4.62 18.47 -0.31
N LEU A 255 5.77 19.00 0.09
CA LEU A 255 6.16 18.97 1.51
C LEU A 255 5.11 19.72 2.35
N ILE A 256 4.51 19.00 3.29
CA ILE A 256 3.50 19.50 4.21
C ILE A 256 4.19 20.34 5.28
N SER A 257 4.03 21.66 5.23
CA SER A 257 4.54 22.60 6.23
C SER A 257 3.38 23.23 7.00
N THR A 258 3.54 23.41 8.31
CA THR A 258 2.57 24.11 9.17
C THR A 258 2.48 25.62 8.90
N ASP A 259 3.48 26.18 8.20
CA ASP A 259 3.68 27.61 8.07
C ASP A 259 3.42 28.07 6.63
N GLY A 260 2.17 28.47 6.36
CA GLY A 260 1.82 29.35 5.23
C GLY A 260 0.91 28.72 4.16
N GLU A 261 -0.04 29.54 3.68
CA GLU A 261 -0.81 29.27 2.46
C GLU A 261 0.16 29.24 1.26
N SER A 262 0.17 28.14 0.51
CA SER A 262 0.97 28.06 -0.71
C SER A 262 0.32 28.89 -1.82
N MET A 263 1.04 29.90 -2.34
CA MET A 263 0.60 30.69 -3.49
C MET A 263 0.81 30.00 -4.85
N PHE A 264 1.55 28.90 -4.90
CA PHE A 264 2.10 28.36 -6.16
C PHE A 264 1.54 26.99 -6.58
N TYR A 265 0.81 26.30 -5.71
CA TYR A 265 0.18 25.01 -5.99
C TYR A 265 -1.17 24.88 -5.24
N GLU A 266 -2.06 24.00 -5.71
CA GLU A 266 -3.35 23.68 -5.03
C GLU A 266 -3.09 23.38 -3.55
N ASN A 267 -3.94 23.88 -2.64
CA ASN A 267 -3.73 23.66 -1.20
C ASN A 267 -3.62 22.14 -0.92
N GLU A 268 -2.77 21.72 0.01
CA GLU A 268 -2.60 20.31 0.39
C GLU A 268 -3.95 19.62 0.61
N ASN A 269 -4.88 20.29 1.29
CA ASN A 269 -6.22 19.76 1.54
C ASN A 269 -7.00 19.51 0.23
N GLU A 270 -6.85 20.38 -0.76
CA GLU A 270 -7.47 20.22 -2.08
C GLU A 270 -6.82 19.07 -2.86
N LEU A 271 -5.49 18.94 -2.82
CA LEU A 271 -4.77 17.83 -3.44
C LEU A 271 -5.15 16.48 -2.84
N ILE A 272 -5.25 16.39 -1.51
CA ILE A 272 -5.70 15.19 -0.81
C ILE A 272 -7.16 14.89 -1.13
N ALA A 273 -8.05 15.90 -1.17
CA ALA A 273 -9.45 15.71 -1.56
C ALA A 273 -9.58 15.23 -3.01
N LYS A 274 -8.76 15.76 -3.92
CA LYS A 274 -8.69 15.35 -5.33
C LYS A 274 -8.19 13.92 -5.47
N LEU A 275 -7.14 13.55 -4.74
CA LEU A 275 -6.62 12.19 -4.69
C LEU A 275 -7.69 11.21 -4.16
N ARG A 276 -8.34 11.55 -3.04
CA ARG A 276 -9.43 10.75 -2.45
C ARG A 276 -10.57 10.54 -3.43
N LYS A 277 -10.99 11.58 -4.15
CA LYS A 277 -12.04 11.50 -5.18
C LYS A 277 -11.64 10.55 -6.31
N LYS A 278 -10.39 10.60 -6.79
CA LYS A 278 -9.88 9.69 -7.82
C LYS A 278 -9.83 8.23 -7.34
N ILE A 279 -9.31 8.00 -6.13
CA ILE A 279 -9.27 6.69 -5.48
C ILE A 279 -10.67 6.08 -5.37
N HIS A 280 -11.66 6.85 -4.91
CA HIS A 280 -13.04 6.35 -4.76
C HIS A 280 -13.75 6.10 -6.10
N GLY A 281 -13.32 6.79 -7.16
CA GLY A 281 -13.90 6.69 -8.51
C GLY A 281 -13.31 5.57 -9.37
N ILE A 282 -12.35 4.80 -8.87
CA ILE A 282 -11.70 3.75 -9.67
C ILE A 282 -12.61 2.54 -9.90
N SER A 283 -12.35 1.80 -10.99
CA SER A 283 -13.00 0.51 -11.23
C SER A 283 -12.51 -0.54 -10.21
N ARG A 284 -13.48 -1.18 -9.54
CA ARG A 284 -13.25 -2.24 -8.55
C ARG A 284 -13.26 -3.58 -9.28
N ASN A 285 -12.09 -4.02 -9.72
CA ASN A 285 -11.96 -5.32 -10.37
C ASN A 285 -12.08 -6.43 -9.32
N ALA A 286 -12.79 -7.51 -9.65
CA ALA A 286 -12.98 -8.64 -8.72
C ALA A 286 -11.66 -9.38 -8.46
N MET A 287 -11.31 -9.58 -7.18
CA MET A 287 -10.10 -10.29 -6.76
C MET A 287 -10.17 -11.80 -7.03
N THR A 288 -11.38 -12.36 -7.07
CA THR A 288 -11.67 -13.78 -7.25
C THR A 288 -12.78 -13.97 -8.27
N PRO A 289 -12.96 -15.19 -8.84
CA PRO A 289 -14.06 -15.46 -9.78
C PRO A 289 -15.44 -15.17 -9.19
N SER A 290 -15.61 -15.43 -7.89
CA SER A 290 -16.81 -15.06 -7.14
C SER A 290 -16.66 -13.70 -6.48
N ASN A 291 -17.73 -12.92 -6.43
CA ASN A 291 -17.75 -11.68 -5.66
C ASN A 291 -17.57 -11.97 -4.17
N LEU A 292 -16.63 -11.27 -3.55
CA LEU A 292 -16.37 -11.37 -2.11
C LEU A 292 -17.27 -10.41 -1.34
N THR A 293 -17.73 -10.84 -0.17
CA THR A 293 -18.11 -9.90 0.89
C THR A 293 -16.87 -9.49 1.67
N GLU A 294 -16.93 -8.45 2.48
CA GLU A 294 -15.78 -8.07 3.32
C GLU A 294 -15.34 -9.20 4.28
N LYS A 295 -16.29 -9.92 4.90
CA LYS A 295 -15.95 -11.10 5.72
C LYS A 295 -15.34 -12.23 4.90
N ASN A 296 -15.87 -12.50 3.71
CA ASN A 296 -15.28 -13.49 2.82
C ASN A 296 -13.90 -13.05 2.31
N TRP A 297 -13.68 -11.74 2.16
CA TRP A 297 -12.37 -11.16 1.85
C TRP A 297 -11.36 -11.42 2.98
N TYR A 298 -11.76 -11.29 4.26
CA TYR A 298 -10.89 -11.68 5.39
C TYR A 298 -10.51 -13.18 5.34
N HIS A 299 -11.47 -14.06 5.04
CA HIS A 299 -11.17 -15.49 4.90
C HIS A 299 -10.29 -15.78 3.66
N TYR A 300 -10.46 -15.03 2.58
CA TYR A 300 -9.59 -15.08 1.41
C TYR A 300 -8.16 -14.63 1.76
N VAL A 301 -8.02 -13.51 2.47
CA VAL A 301 -6.75 -12.99 3.01
C VAL A 301 -6.02 -14.08 3.80
N SER A 302 -6.71 -14.77 4.71
CA SER A 302 -6.12 -15.86 5.50
C SER A 302 -5.53 -16.97 4.62
N LYS A 303 -6.24 -17.36 3.54
CA LYS A 303 -5.75 -18.34 2.57
C LYS A 303 -4.54 -17.85 1.79
N VAL A 304 -4.52 -16.58 1.40
CA VAL A 304 -3.39 -15.95 0.68
C VAL A 304 -2.14 -15.94 1.56
N VAL A 305 -2.27 -15.56 2.84
CA VAL A 305 -1.14 -15.58 3.80
C VAL A 305 -0.55 -16.97 3.92
N GLU A 306 -1.39 -17.99 4.09
CA GLU A 306 -0.95 -19.39 4.16
C GLU A 306 -0.25 -19.85 2.87
N ALA A 307 -0.75 -19.44 1.70
CA ALA A 307 -0.13 -19.75 0.42
C ALA A 307 1.25 -19.11 0.28
N ILE A 308 1.40 -17.86 0.70
CA ILE A 308 2.69 -17.13 0.67
C ILE A 308 3.69 -17.78 1.63
N LYS A 309 3.27 -18.12 2.85
CA LYS A 309 4.12 -18.80 3.84
C LYS A 309 4.62 -20.16 3.36
N LYS A 310 3.79 -20.89 2.61
CA LYS A 310 4.12 -22.23 2.06
C LYS A 310 4.75 -22.18 0.67
N SER A 311 4.93 -20.99 0.08
CA SER A 311 5.37 -20.85 -1.30
C SER A 311 6.80 -21.36 -1.50
N HIS A 312 6.95 -22.35 -2.38
CA HIS A 312 8.27 -22.82 -2.81
C HIS A 312 9.06 -21.74 -3.54
N LEU A 313 8.39 -20.86 -4.30
CA LEU A 313 9.04 -19.76 -5.03
C LEU A 313 9.73 -18.76 -4.09
N SER A 314 9.09 -18.44 -2.96
CA SER A 314 9.71 -17.61 -1.92
C SER A 314 10.95 -18.29 -1.34
N SER A 315 10.88 -19.61 -1.10
CA SER A 315 12.02 -20.37 -0.61
C SER A 315 13.15 -20.49 -1.63
N GLU A 316 12.85 -20.61 -2.92
CA GLU A 316 13.87 -20.66 -3.98
C GLU A 316 14.52 -19.29 -4.20
N TYR A 317 13.72 -18.23 -4.23
CA TYR A 317 14.23 -16.86 -4.33
C TYR A 317 15.20 -16.57 -3.17
N GLY A 318 14.83 -16.89 -1.92
CA GLY A 318 15.71 -16.73 -0.76
C GLY A 318 17.03 -17.51 -0.85
N ARG A 319 17.07 -18.65 -1.57
CA ARG A 319 18.33 -19.41 -1.79
C ARG A 319 19.23 -18.80 -2.85
N LEU A 320 18.66 -18.04 -3.78
CA LEU A 320 19.37 -17.43 -4.90
C LEU A 320 19.82 -15.99 -4.59
N MET A 321 19.45 -15.46 -3.43
CA MET A 321 19.98 -14.20 -2.92
C MET A 321 21.50 -14.32 -2.69
N PRO A 322 22.30 -13.38 -3.22
CA PRO A 322 23.76 -13.44 -3.18
C PRO A 322 24.37 -13.22 -1.79
#